data_AF-A0A4Q5V1A2-F1
#
_entry.id   AF-A0A4Q5V1A2-F1
#
_cell.length_a   1.000
_cell.length_b   1.000
_cell.length_c   1.000
_cell.angle_alpha   90.00
_cell.angle_beta   90.00
_cell.angle_gamma   90.00
#
_symmetry.space_group_name_H-M   'P 1'
#
loop_
_entity.id
_entity.type
_entity.pdbx_description
1 polymer ?
#
loop_
_entity_poly.entity_id
_entity_poly.type
_entity_poly.pdbx_seq_one_letter_code
_entity_poly.pdbx_strand_id
1 'polypeptide(L)'
;MKSRYTLLFLVLTILAFLSCQKSPADDNPQSLIAAGSLQHSGSGDCLPSSVQGNYIAGTPLSISSFINVTVNITDTGTYNINSNTLNGYGFSATGNATTLGIQTIRLTATGTPAAAGSNAFIIKFGSTQCSIVVNVLPAATPDAIISAVNCTGAVLAGTYQAGTPTTASNTLQLQVTITSPGAYNINTTLVNGVRFSGSGVLANGTHMVTLSANGGTPVTPGPFAYTVTAGSSTCSLNVFYASAPAPGGEFTWSFKVGTVQYSGACMVSEKIDSPASITVWGYHASGAEFSITVADRTPGAAIVAGVYPGVPAVTPGFPPTGPHTWSFYYSGGSPVYAYYTGYGNNLTTTVTQVNTVTKIIEGTFSGTVRQNNEATGPVVTISDGSFKAKIP
;
A
#
# COMPACT_ATOMS: atom_id res chain seq x y z
N MET A 1 -45.09 -49.55 -27.88
CA MET A 1 -44.74 -48.91 -26.59
C MET A 1 -43.61 -49.61 -25.81
N LYS A 2 -43.22 -50.87 -26.08
CA LYS A 2 -42.16 -51.56 -25.30
C LYS A 2 -40.71 -51.12 -25.60
N SER A 3 -40.40 -50.62 -26.80
CA SER A 3 -39.02 -50.28 -27.20
C SER A 3 -38.50 -48.93 -26.66
N ARG A 4 -39.39 -47.97 -26.32
CA ARG A 4 -38.97 -46.65 -25.80
C ARG A 4 -38.55 -46.68 -24.33
N TYR A 5 -39.07 -47.63 -23.54
CA TYR A 5 -38.68 -47.79 -22.13
C TYR A 5 -37.34 -48.54 -21.97
N THR A 6 -36.98 -49.41 -22.92
CA THR A 6 -35.70 -50.13 -22.90
C THR A 6 -34.51 -49.19 -23.16
N LEU A 7 -34.66 -48.23 -24.07
CA LEU A 7 -33.61 -47.22 -24.32
C LEU A 7 -33.47 -46.26 -23.13
N LEU A 8 -34.58 -45.89 -22.48
CA LEU A 8 -34.57 -45.02 -21.29
C LEU A 8 -33.89 -45.72 -20.09
N PHE A 9 -34.15 -47.02 -19.90
CA PHE A 9 -33.50 -47.82 -18.86
C PHE A 9 -32.00 -48.04 -19.12
N LEU A 10 -31.59 -48.20 -20.38
CA LEU A 10 -30.18 -48.34 -20.77
C LEU A 10 -29.40 -47.03 -20.57
N VAL A 11 -30.02 -45.88 -20.87
CA VAL A 11 -29.40 -44.55 -20.66
C VAL A 11 -29.32 -44.21 -19.17
N LEU A 12 -30.34 -44.54 -18.37
CA LEU A 12 -30.31 -44.32 -16.91
C LEU A 12 -29.27 -45.20 -16.20
N THR A 13 -29.04 -46.43 -16.68
CA THR A 13 -28.02 -47.33 -16.11
C THR A 13 -26.60 -46.88 -16.44
N ILE A 14 -26.34 -46.36 -17.66
CA ILE A 14 -25.03 -45.79 -18.02
C ILE A 14 -24.71 -44.52 -17.21
N LEU A 15 -25.71 -43.68 -16.89
CA LEU A 15 -25.55 -42.49 -16.03
C LEU A 15 -25.28 -42.84 -14.56
N ALA A 16 -25.76 -44.00 -14.07
CA ALA A 16 -25.49 -44.47 -12.71
C ALA A 16 -24.07 -45.05 -12.52
N PHE A 17 -23.41 -45.48 -13.60
CA PHE A 17 -22.02 -45.98 -13.55
C PHE A 17 -20.95 -44.86 -13.69
N LEU A 18 -21.35 -43.63 -14.02
CA LEU A 18 -20.44 -42.45 -14.05
C LEU A 18 -20.45 -41.66 -12.73
N SER A 19 -21.40 -41.90 -11.82
CA SER A 19 -21.52 -41.15 -10.56
C SER A 19 -20.76 -41.76 -9.37
N CYS A 20 -19.87 -42.72 -9.63
CA CYS A 20 -19.05 -43.34 -8.58
C CYS A 20 -17.59 -43.44 -9.01
N GLN A 21 -16.98 -42.30 -9.40
CA GLN A 21 -15.55 -42.14 -9.17
C GLN A 21 -15.37 -41.69 -7.72
N LYS A 22 -15.01 -42.65 -6.88
CA LYS A 22 -14.47 -42.43 -5.54
C LYS A 22 -13.32 -41.42 -5.67
N SER A 23 -13.48 -40.20 -5.15
CA SER A 23 -12.34 -39.30 -4.96
C SER A 23 -11.32 -40.05 -4.09
N PRO A 24 -10.04 -40.13 -4.49
CA PRO A 24 -9.03 -40.70 -3.62
C PRO A 24 -9.05 -39.93 -2.30
N ALA A 25 -9.01 -40.71 -1.23
CA ALA A 25 -9.25 -40.30 0.13
C ALA A 25 -8.51 -39.02 0.51
N ASP A 26 -9.24 -38.10 1.13
CA ASP A 26 -8.71 -37.04 1.99
C ASP A 26 -8.26 -37.70 3.32
N ASP A 27 -7.38 -38.70 3.22
CA ASP A 27 -6.80 -39.40 4.36
C ASP A 27 -5.52 -38.65 4.78
N ASN A 28 -5.72 -37.52 5.46
CA ASN A 28 -4.90 -36.94 6.53
C ASN A 28 -5.24 -35.43 6.60
N PRO A 29 -5.70 -34.86 7.72
CA PRO A 29 -5.49 -33.44 7.93
C PRO A 29 -3.99 -33.26 8.14
N GLN A 30 -3.20 -33.29 7.06
CA GLN A 30 -1.86 -32.71 7.11
C GLN A 30 -2.10 -31.29 7.56
N SER A 31 -1.71 -31.01 8.80
CA SER A 31 -1.57 -29.65 9.29
C SER A 31 -0.60 -29.00 8.33
N LEU A 32 -1.15 -28.29 7.33
CA LEU A 32 -0.35 -27.58 6.35
C LEU A 32 0.56 -26.65 7.14
N ILE A 33 1.86 -26.72 6.87
CA ILE A 33 2.84 -25.85 7.53
C ILE A 33 2.97 -24.63 6.63
N ALA A 34 2.79 -23.44 7.20
CA ALA A 34 3.00 -22.23 6.44
C ALA A 34 4.48 -22.11 6.04
N ALA A 35 4.71 -21.73 4.78
CA ALA A 35 6.03 -21.36 4.28
C ALA A 35 6.05 -19.87 3.94
N GLY A 36 7.24 -19.28 4.01
CA GLY A 36 7.44 -17.88 3.70
C GLY A 36 8.79 -17.36 4.19
N SER A 37 8.94 -16.04 4.20
CA SER A 37 10.17 -15.37 4.61
C SER A 37 9.91 -14.16 5.51
N LEU A 38 10.77 -13.96 6.52
CA LEU A 38 10.82 -12.71 7.27
C LEU A 38 11.29 -11.57 6.37
N GLN A 39 10.63 -10.42 6.47
CA GLN A 39 11.10 -9.19 5.86
C GLN A 39 12.14 -8.55 6.77
N HIS A 40 13.25 -8.10 6.18
CA HIS A 40 14.33 -7.45 6.89
C HIS A 40 14.93 -6.30 6.07
N SER A 41 15.61 -5.38 6.74
CA SER A 41 16.40 -4.32 6.10
C SER A 41 17.63 -4.90 5.40
N GLY A 42 18.34 -4.09 4.61
CA GLY A 42 19.63 -4.49 4.02
C GLY A 42 20.70 -4.86 5.06
N SER A 43 20.56 -4.40 6.31
CA SER A 43 21.42 -4.74 7.45
C SER A 43 21.00 -6.00 8.22
N GLY A 44 19.85 -6.61 7.89
CA GLY A 44 19.33 -7.81 8.55
C GLY A 44 18.41 -7.57 9.74
N ASP A 45 18.01 -6.32 9.99
CA ASP A 45 17.05 -5.97 11.05
C ASP A 45 15.64 -6.34 10.61
N CYS A 46 14.83 -6.93 11.50
CA CYS A 46 13.45 -7.26 11.16
C CYS A 46 12.67 -6.00 10.81
N LEU A 47 11.80 -6.10 9.81
CA LEU A 47 10.83 -5.07 9.48
C LEU A 47 9.45 -5.44 10.04
N PRO A 48 8.71 -4.51 10.65
CA PRO A 48 9.21 -3.27 11.23
C PRO A 48 10.14 -3.58 12.43
N SER A 49 11.15 -2.75 12.68
CA SER A 49 11.94 -2.86 13.91
C SER A 49 11.17 -2.19 15.06
N SER A 50 10.14 -2.87 15.56
CA SER A 50 9.22 -2.32 16.55
C SER A 50 9.18 -3.15 17.82
N VAL A 51 9.37 -2.49 18.97
CA VAL A 51 9.41 -3.08 20.30
C VAL A 51 8.43 -2.34 21.21
N GLN A 52 7.57 -3.09 21.89
CA GLN A 52 6.47 -2.55 22.69
C GLN A 52 6.53 -3.10 24.09
N GLY A 53 6.21 -2.25 25.06
CA GLY A 53 6.33 -2.57 26.47
C GLY A 53 7.54 -1.90 27.13
N ASN A 54 7.50 -1.88 28.46
CA ASN A 54 8.66 -1.58 29.30
C ASN A 54 9.29 -2.91 29.68
N TYR A 55 10.55 -3.10 29.29
CA TYR A 55 11.34 -4.28 29.69
C TYR A 55 12.18 -3.86 30.89
N ILE A 56 11.83 -4.31 32.09
CA ILE A 56 12.50 -3.91 33.34
C ILE A 56 13.13 -5.15 33.96
N ALA A 57 14.39 -5.05 34.37
CA ALA A 57 15.10 -6.16 35.01
C ALA A 57 14.37 -6.62 36.28
N GLY A 58 14.15 -7.91 36.42
CA GLY A 58 13.43 -8.55 37.53
C GLY A 58 11.90 -8.48 37.42
N THR A 59 11.33 -7.84 36.40
CA THR A 59 9.87 -7.74 36.21
C THR A 59 9.39 -8.77 35.18
N PRO A 60 8.46 -9.68 35.53
CA PRO A 60 7.87 -10.60 34.56
C PRO A 60 7.18 -9.86 33.41
N LEU A 61 7.43 -10.31 32.19
CA LEU A 61 6.81 -9.74 31.00
C LEU A 61 5.36 -10.23 30.87
N SER A 62 4.55 -9.44 30.17
CA SER A 62 3.14 -9.73 29.92
C SER A 62 2.78 -9.60 28.45
N ILE A 63 1.51 -9.79 28.11
CA ILE A 63 0.99 -9.60 26.74
C ILE A 63 1.19 -8.17 26.19
N SER A 64 1.47 -7.18 27.05
CA SER A 64 1.81 -5.82 26.63
C SER A 64 3.26 -5.68 26.15
N SER A 65 4.09 -6.69 26.39
CA SER A 65 5.48 -6.76 25.97
C SER A 65 5.57 -7.64 24.72
N PHE A 66 5.70 -7.02 23.55
CA PHE A 66 5.68 -7.73 22.28
C PHE A 66 6.53 -7.01 21.22
N ILE A 67 6.74 -7.70 20.12
CA ILE A 67 7.32 -7.14 18.88
C ILE A 67 6.41 -7.48 17.72
N ASN A 68 6.44 -6.67 16.67
CA ASN A 68 5.80 -7.01 15.39
C ASN A 68 6.87 -7.32 14.36
N VAL A 69 6.67 -8.37 13.57
CA VAL A 69 7.50 -8.71 12.41
C VAL A 69 6.64 -8.92 11.18
N THR A 70 7.16 -8.55 10.02
CA THR A 70 6.50 -8.73 8.73
C THR A 70 7.05 -9.98 8.07
N VAL A 71 6.16 -10.84 7.59
CA VAL A 71 6.47 -12.06 6.84
C VAL A 71 5.77 -12.04 5.49
N ASN A 72 6.42 -12.57 4.45
CA ASN A 72 5.76 -12.85 3.16
C ASN A 72 5.41 -14.34 3.12
N ILE A 73 4.12 -14.67 3.25
CA ILE A 73 3.62 -16.05 3.24
C ILE A 73 3.49 -16.53 1.80
N THR A 74 4.17 -17.62 1.48
CA THR A 74 4.14 -18.29 0.17
C THR A 74 3.26 -19.54 0.16
N ASP A 75 3.05 -20.17 1.32
CA ASP A 75 2.12 -21.28 1.51
C ASP A 75 1.28 -21.06 2.77
N THR A 76 -0.04 -21.23 2.67
CA THR A 76 -0.96 -21.12 3.81
C THR A 76 -0.81 -22.30 4.76
N GLY A 77 -1.01 -22.08 6.06
CA GLY A 77 -0.94 -23.13 7.05
C GLY A 77 -0.56 -22.64 8.45
N THR A 78 -0.32 -23.60 9.34
CA THR A 78 0.16 -23.34 10.70
C THR A 78 1.60 -22.79 10.68
N TYR A 79 1.85 -21.70 11.40
CA TYR A 79 3.19 -21.14 11.57
C TYR A 79 3.64 -21.20 13.04
N ASN A 80 4.96 -21.27 13.21
CA ASN A 80 5.65 -21.04 14.48
C ASN A 80 6.81 -20.09 14.19
N ILE A 81 6.76 -18.89 14.79
CA ILE A 81 7.81 -17.90 14.71
C ILE A 81 8.33 -17.69 16.12
N ASN A 82 9.64 -17.76 16.32
CA ASN A 82 10.23 -17.63 17.64
C ASN A 82 11.59 -16.91 17.58
N SER A 83 12.02 -16.42 18.73
CA SER A 83 13.37 -15.94 18.94
C SER A 83 14.23 -16.95 19.68
N ASN A 84 15.54 -16.71 19.72
CA ASN A 84 16.38 -17.25 20.80
C ASN A 84 15.94 -16.68 22.17
N THR A 85 16.32 -17.35 23.26
CA THR A 85 16.16 -16.83 24.62
C THR A 85 17.43 -16.08 25.01
N LEU A 86 17.28 -14.82 25.41
CA LEU A 86 18.37 -13.98 25.91
C LEU A 86 17.94 -13.34 27.22
N ASN A 87 18.88 -13.23 28.17
CA ASN A 87 18.67 -12.48 29.40
C ASN A 87 17.38 -12.89 30.14
N GLY A 88 17.00 -14.17 30.09
CA GLY A 88 15.83 -14.72 30.80
C GLY A 88 14.46 -14.57 30.12
N TYR A 89 14.41 -14.07 28.87
CA TYR A 89 13.15 -13.97 28.12
C TYR A 89 13.33 -14.22 26.61
N GLY A 90 12.21 -14.38 25.91
CA GLY A 90 12.16 -14.57 24.46
C GLY A 90 10.79 -14.26 23.88
N PHE A 91 10.69 -14.29 22.55
CA PHE A 91 9.50 -13.91 21.79
C PHE A 91 8.98 -15.09 20.98
N SER A 92 7.66 -15.26 20.91
CA SER A 92 7.07 -16.26 20.02
C SER A 92 5.65 -15.91 19.58
N ALA A 93 5.27 -16.51 18.45
CA ALA A 93 3.91 -16.52 17.92
C ALA A 93 3.64 -17.86 17.23
N THR A 94 2.46 -18.42 17.50
CA THR A 94 1.90 -19.54 16.74
C THR A 94 0.52 -19.15 16.23
N GLY A 95 0.15 -19.65 15.06
CA GLY A 95 -1.14 -19.34 14.44
C GLY A 95 -1.31 -20.03 13.10
N ASN A 96 -2.29 -19.59 12.33
CA ASN A 96 -2.57 -20.09 10.99
C ASN A 96 -2.59 -18.94 10.00
N ALA A 97 -1.76 -19.01 8.96
CA ALA A 97 -1.76 -18.11 7.83
C ALA A 97 -2.78 -18.60 6.80
N THR A 98 -3.90 -17.88 6.67
CA THR A 98 -5.02 -18.24 5.79
C THR A 98 -4.98 -17.54 4.44
N THR A 99 -4.04 -16.62 4.25
CA THR A 99 -3.84 -15.86 3.01
C THR A 99 -2.36 -15.81 2.66
N LEU A 100 -2.07 -15.70 1.37
CA LEU A 100 -0.72 -15.50 0.85
C LEU A 100 -0.33 -14.02 0.92
N GLY A 101 0.96 -13.74 0.80
CA GLY A 101 1.51 -12.38 0.73
C GLY A 101 1.98 -11.84 2.07
N ILE A 102 2.22 -10.52 2.09
CA ILE A 102 2.81 -9.81 3.21
C ILE A 102 1.83 -9.68 4.38
N GLN A 103 2.23 -10.17 5.55
CA GLN A 103 1.45 -10.13 6.79
C GLN A 103 2.33 -9.65 7.95
N THR A 104 1.74 -8.90 8.88
CA THR A 104 2.40 -8.50 10.12
C THR A 104 1.95 -9.41 11.26
N ILE A 105 2.91 -10.09 11.90
CA ILE A 105 2.68 -11.04 12.98
C ILE A 105 3.24 -10.45 14.28
N ARG A 106 2.42 -10.47 15.33
CA ARG A 106 2.81 -10.06 16.68
C ARG A 106 3.41 -11.25 17.44
N LEU A 107 4.65 -11.12 17.88
CA LEU A 107 5.30 -12.07 18.78
C LEU A 107 5.26 -11.53 20.21
N THR A 108 4.65 -12.29 21.11
CA THR A 108 4.54 -11.92 22.52
C THR A 108 5.79 -12.34 23.26
N ALA A 109 6.29 -11.48 24.15
CA ALA A 109 7.43 -11.80 25.00
C ALA A 109 6.99 -12.67 26.18
N THR A 110 7.86 -13.59 26.59
CA THR A 110 7.67 -14.44 27.77
C THR A 110 8.95 -14.53 28.56
N GLY A 111 8.84 -14.62 29.89
CA GLY A 111 9.98 -14.67 30.81
C GLY A 111 10.18 -13.37 31.60
N THR A 112 11.35 -13.25 32.23
CA THR A 112 11.72 -12.14 33.11
C THR A 112 13.13 -11.69 32.76
N PRO A 113 13.33 -10.45 32.26
CA PRO A 113 14.65 -9.91 32.00
C PRO A 113 15.52 -9.96 33.26
N ALA A 114 16.73 -10.53 33.19
CA ALA A 114 17.57 -10.69 34.38
C ALA A 114 18.40 -9.43 34.70
N ALA A 115 18.92 -8.75 33.68
CA ALA A 115 19.77 -7.57 33.83
C ALA A 115 19.41 -6.46 32.84
N ALA A 116 19.70 -5.21 33.20
CA ALA A 116 19.58 -4.07 32.31
C ALA A 116 20.64 -4.13 31.19
N GLY A 117 20.29 -3.59 30.02
CA GLY A 117 21.18 -3.60 28.85
C GLY A 117 20.43 -3.80 27.55
N SER A 118 21.20 -3.92 26.47
CA SER A 118 20.67 -4.11 25.13
C SER A 118 20.76 -5.58 24.72
N ASN A 119 19.64 -6.16 24.31
CA ASN A 119 19.54 -7.57 23.93
C ASN A 119 19.18 -7.69 22.44
N ALA A 120 20.07 -8.23 21.62
CA ALA A 120 19.83 -8.48 20.20
C ALA A 120 19.25 -9.88 19.97
N PHE A 121 17.93 -9.95 19.81
CA PHE A 121 17.21 -11.19 19.50
C PHE A 121 17.35 -11.56 18.03
N ILE A 122 17.39 -12.86 17.75
CA ILE A 122 17.33 -13.43 16.41
C ILE A 122 15.96 -14.08 16.24
N ILE A 123 15.12 -13.52 15.38
CA ILE A 123 13.79 -14.04 15.05
C ILE A 123 13.91 -15.01 13.88
N LYS A 124 13.23 -16.16 13.96
CA LYS A 124 13.27 -17.21 12.94
C LYS A 124 11.89 -17.56 12.42
N PHE A 125 11.78 -17.75 11.11
CA PHE A 125 10.62 -18.32 10.43
C PHE A 125 11.10 -19.14 9.23
N GLY A 126 10.82 -20.45 9.24
CA GLY A 126 11.37 -21.38 8.25
C GLY A 126 12.89 -21.36 8.24
N SER A 127 13.48 -21.13 7.05
CA SER A 127 14.93 -20.97 6.86
C SER A 127 15.42 -19.52 6.98
N THR A 128 14.52 -18.57 7.23
CA THR A 128 14.85 -17.14 7.28
C THR A 128 14.98 -16.63 8.71
N GLN A 129 15.80 -15.58 8.88
CA GLN A 129 15.99 -14.92 10.16
C GLN A 129 16.26 -13.43 10.01
N CYS A 130 15.98 -12.66 11.07
CA CYS A 130 16.31 -11.26 11.18
C CYS A 130 16.58 -10.89 12.65
N SER A 131 17.13 -9.70 12.92
CA SER A 131 17.44 -9.26 14.28
C SER A 131 16.53 -8.13 14.78
N ILE A 132 16.21 -8.15 16.08
CA ILE A 132 15.55 -7.04 16.79
C ILE A 132 16.31 -6.79 18.10
N VAL A 133 16.59 -5.51 18.37
CA VAL A 133 17.23 -5.07 19.62
C VAL A 133 16.18 -4.59 20.61
N VAL A 134 16.21 -5.15 21.82
CA VAL A 134 15.33 -4.76 22.94
C VAL A 134 16.18 -4.22 24.08
N ASN A 135 15.87 -3.01 24.55
CA ASN A 135 16.56 -2.38 25.67
C ASN A 135 15.81 -2.67 26.98
N VAL A 136 16.53 -3.27 27.93
CA VAL A 136 16.05 -3.58 29.28
C VAL A 136 16.52 -2.47 30.23
N LEU A 137 15.56 -1.90 30.95
CA LEU A 137 15.74 -0.86 31.96
C LEU A 137 16.23 -1.46 33.30
N PRO A 138 16.93 -0.68 34.13
CA PRO A 138 17.32 -1.07 35.49
C PRO A 138 16.15 -1.56 36.34
N ALA A 139 16.42 -2.50 37.24
CA ALA A 139 15.44 -2.95 38.23
C ALA A 139 14.94 -1.75 39.06
N ALA A 140 13.69 -1.83 39.52
CA ALA A 140 13.02 -0.77 40.28
C ALA A 140 12.90 0.58 39.56
N THR A 141 12.97 0.61 38.23
CA THR A 141 12.60 1.81 37.45
C THR A 141 11.09 2.05 37.64
N PRO A 142 10.66 3.19 38.22
CA PRO A 142 9.24 3.51 38.38
C PRO A 142 8.61 3.92 37.05
N ASP A 143 7.28 3.93 36.98
CA ASP A 143 6.57 4.55 35.86
C ASP A 143 6.68 6.08 35.90
N ALA A 144 6.84 6.71 34.74
CA ALA A 144 6.83 8.16 34.62
C ALA A 144 5.42 8.71 34.85
N ILE A 145 5.30 9.80 35.59
CA ILE A 145 4.04 10.55 35.69
C ILE A 145 4.02 11.59 34.58
N ILE A 146 3.21 11.33 33.55
CA ILE A 146 3.00 12.23 32.41
C ILE A 146 1.83 13.15 32.73
N SER A 147 2.11 14.43 32.92
CA SER A 147 1.13 15.46 33.27
C SER A 147 0.45 16.10 32.06
N ALA A 148 1.15 16.15 30.92
CA ALA A 148 0.62 16.70 29.68
C ALA A 148 1.25 16.01 28.46
N VAL A 149 0.44 15.82 27.42
CA VAL A 149 0.88 15.48 26.07
C VAL A 149 0.40 16.56 25.10
N ASN A 150 1.30 17.05 24.24
CA ASN A 150 1.00 18.13 23.31
C ASN A 150 1.32 17.70 21.87
N CYS A 151 0.26 17.62 21.07
CA CYS A 151 0.32 17.30 19.64
C CYS A 151 0.51 18.55 18.77
N THR A 152 0.41 19.76 19.33
CA THR A 152 0.61 21.01 18.60
C THR A 152 2.08 21.12 18.20
N GLY A 153 2.35 21.20 16.89
CA GLY A 153 3.71 21.17 16.36
C GLY A 153 4.34 19.78 16.32
N ALA A 154 3.53 18.71 16.42
CA ALA A 154 4.02 17.35 16.19
C ALA A 154 4.62 17.22 14.78
N VAL A 155 5.74 16.50 14.67
CA VAL A 155 6.51 16.36 13.44
C VAL A 155 6.44 14.90 12.98
N LEU A 156 5.99 14.69 11.75
CA LEU A 156 6.02 13.37 11.10
C LEU A 156 7.29 13.25 10.26
N ALA A 157 7.91 12.07 10.26
CA ALA A 157 9.01 11.71 9.38
C ALA A 157 8.68 10.40 8.65
N GLY A 158 9.24 10.24 7.44
CA GLY A 158 8.96 9.12 6.56
C GLY A 158 7.78 9.35 5.60
N THR A 159 7.59 8.43 4.67
CA THR A 159 6.52 8.49 3.66
C THR A 159 5.29 7.71 4.14
N TYR A 160 4.18 8.41 4.40
CA TYR A 160 2.91 7.81 4.78
C TYR A 160 2.02 7.67 3.55
N GLN A 161 1.79 6.43 3.12
CA GLN A 161 1.14 6.15 1.84
C GLN A 161 0.22 4.94 1.94
N ALA A 162 -0.99 5.06 1.40
CA ALA A 162 -1.93 3.94 1.31
C ALA A 162 -1.33 2.81 0.47
N GLY A 163 -1.53 1.56 0.88
CA GLY A 163 -0.99 0.37 0.22
C GLY A 163 0.49 0.10 0.45
N THR A 164 1.24 1.02 1.06
CA THR A 164 2.68 0.83 1.36
C THR A 164 2.89 0.55 2.85
N PRO A 165 3.46 -0.61 3.23
CA PRO A 165 3.77 -0.91 4.62
C PRO A 165 4.63 0.19 5.27
N THR A 166 4.25 0.63 6.47
CA THR A 166 5.09 1.56 7.24
C THR A 166 6.38 0.86 7.68
N THR A 167 7.47 1.61 7.69
CA THR A 167 8.81 1.15 8.10
C THR A 167 9.25 1.82 9.39
N ALA A 168 10.44 1.46 9.91
CA ALA A 168 11.04 2.14 11.05
C ALA A 168 11.34 3.63 10.81
N SER A 169 11.39 4.09 9.55
CA SER A 169 11.56 5.52 9.22
C SER A 169 10.28 6.35 9.37
N ASN A 170 9.12 5.68 9.47
CA ASN A 170 7.84 6.34 9.70
C ASN A 170 7.67 6.65 11.19
N THR A 171 7.95 7.89 11.59
CA THR A 171 7.88 8.30 13.01
C THR A 171 7.03 9.54 13.23
N LEU A 172 6.42 9.62 14.41
CA LEU A 172 5.69 10.76 14.95
C LEU A 172 6.44 11.30 16.17
N GLN A 173 6.93 12.54 16.09
CA GLN A 173 7.55 13.22 17.22
C GLN A 173 6.56 14.21 17.86
N LEU A 174 6.43 14.18 19.18
CA LEU A 174 5.53 15.06 19.93
C LEU A 174 6.10 15.41 21.31
N GLN A 175 5.52 16.41 21.97
CA GLN A 175 6.00 16.87 23.27
C GLN A 175 5.22 16.23 24.43
N VAL A 176 5.94 15.82 25.47
CA VAL A 176 5.36 15.36 26.76
C VAL A 176 5.98 16.13 27.92
N THR A 177 5.21 16.34 28.98
CA THR A 177 5.69 16.95 30.23
C THR A 177 5.57 15.97 31.39
N ILE A 178 6.70 15.69 32.02
CA ILE A 178 6.89 14.68 33.05
C ILE A 178 7.06 15.37 34.40
N THR A 179 6.26 14.98 35.40
CA THR A 179 6.37 15.49 36.78
C THR A 179 7.06 14.53 37.73
N SER A 180 7.12 13.24 37.38
CA SER A 180 7.95 12.24 38.06
C SER A 180 8.75 11.45 37.03
N PRO A 181 10.09 11.42 37.12
CA PRO A 181 10.93 10.62 36.24
C PRO A 181 10.53 9.14 36.27
N GLY A 182 10.73 8.44 35.16
CA GLY A 182 10.46 7.01 35.10
C GLY A 182 10.34 6.47 33.68
N ALA A 183 9.94 5.21 33.59
CA ALA A 183 9.65 4.54 32.33
C ALA A 183 8.33 5.04 31.73
N TYR A 184 8.32 5.29 30.43
CA TYR A 184 7.11 5.60 29.69
C TYR A 184 6.85 4.54 28.62
N ASN A 185 5.58 4.30 28.33
CA ASN A 185 5.14 3.51 27.20
C ASN A 185 3.90 4.19 26.62
N ILE A 186 4.06 4.85 25.48
CA ILE A 186 3.00 5.58 24.80
C ILE A 186 2.62 4.79 23.57
N ASN A 187 1.31 4.63 23.35
CA ASN A 187 0.77 4.03 22.15
C ASN A 187 -0.48 4.78 21.69
N THR A 188 -0.76 4.71 20.40
CA THR A 188 -2.03 5.17 19.82
C THR A 188 -2.98 3.99 19.62
N THR A 189 -4.25 4.34 19.40
CA THR A 189 -5.21 3.43 18.78
C THR A 189 -4.74 3.03 17.38
N LEU A 190 -5.23 1.88 16.90
CA LEU A 190 -5.04 1.45 15.52
C LEU A 190 -6.00 2.25 14.64
N VAL A 191 -5.46 3.10 13.76
CA VAL A 191 -6.23 3.91 12.82
C VAL A 191 -5.66 3.69 11.43
N ASN A 192 -6.52 3.49 10.43
CA ASN A 192 -6.10 3.20 9.06
C ASN A 192 -4.99 2.13 8.96
N GLY A 193 -5.08 1.04 9.73
CA GLY A 193 -4.08 -0.03 9.72
C GLY A 193 -2.71 0.30 10.35
N VAL A 194 -2.50 1.51 10.87
CA VAL A 194 -1.23 1.94 11.49
C VAL A 194 -1.45 2.33 12.95
N ARG A 195 -0.47 2.00 13.81
CA ARG A 195 -0.37 2.52 15.17
C ARG A 195 1.03 3.07 15.44
N PHE A 196 1.09 4.14 16.22
CA PHE A 196 2.34 4.68 16.73
C PHE A 196 2.60 4.20 18.15
N SER A 197 3.85 3.92 18.49
CA SER A 197 4.25 3.70 19.89
C SER A 197 5.71 4.03 20.14
N GLY A 198 6.04 4.26 21.40
CA GLY A 198 7.40 4.44 21.86
C GLY A 198 7.49 4.17 23.36
N SER A 199 8.63 3.66 23.81
CA SER A 199 8.93 3.46 25.22
C SER A 199 10.36 3.86 25.53
N GLY A 200 10.64 4.08 26.81
CA GLY A 200 11.95 4.51 27.29
C GLY A 200 11.88 5.08 28.69
N VAL A 201 12.87 5.88 29.07
CA VAL A 201 12.92 6.58 30.36
C VAL A 201 13.00 8.09 30.10
N LEU A 202 12.26 8.86 30.89
CA LEU A 202 12.31 10.32 30.85
C LEU A 202 12.61 10.88 32.24
N ALA A 203 13.34 11.98 32.26
CA ALA A 203 13.56 12.78 33.46
C ALA A 203 12.40 13.76 33.68
N ASN A 204 12.34 14.40 34.85
CA ASN A 204 11.41 15.48 35.13
C ASN A 204 11.60 16.63 34.13
N GLY A 205 10.50 17.23 33.67
CA GLY A 205 10.49 18.31 32.69
C GLY A 205 9.83 17.94 31.36
N THR A 206 10.04 18.80 30.36
CA THR A 206 9.40 18.70 29.05
C THR A 206 10.35 18.12 28.02
N HIS A 207 9.91 17.10 27.29
CA HIS A 207 10.73 16.34 26.33
C HIS A 207 10.00 16.14 25.00
N MET A 208 10.76 16.06 23.91
CA MET A 208 10.26 15.53 22.63
C MET A 208 10.44 14.02 22.61
N VAL A 209 9.35 13.29 22.44
CA VAL A 209 9.35 11.82 22.29
C VAL A 209 9.06 11.46 20.85
N THR A 210 9.76 10.45 20.34
CA THR A 210 9.55 9.89 19.01
C THR A 210 8.80 8.57 19.14
N LEU A 211 7.64 8.46 18.49
CA LEU A 211 6.84 7.26 18.38
C LEU A 211 7.03 6.67 16.98
N SER A 212 7.32 5.38 16.87
CA SER A 212 7.48 4.70 15.59
C SER A 212 6.17 4.08 15.13
N ALA A 213 5.91 4.07 13.82
CA ALA A 213 4.83 3.30 13.22
C ALA A 213 5.19 1.80 13.27
N ASN A 214 4.39 1.00 13.98
CA ASN A 214 4.78 -0.36 14.38
C ASN A 214 4.33 -1.44 13.40
N GLY A 215 4.56 -1.20 12.11
CA GLY A 215 4.06 -2.06 11.04
C GLY A 215 2.56 -1.92 10.86
N GLY A 216 2.13 -2.27 9.66
CA GLY A 216 0.79 -1.94 9.17
C GLY A 216 0.89 -1.32 7.79
N THR A 217 -0.05 -1.69 6.93
CA THR A 217 -0.21 -1.12 5.61
C THR A 217 -1.41 -0.19 5.67
N PRO A 218 -1.23 1.13 5.48
CA PRO A 218 -2.36 2.04 5.47
C PRO A 218 -3.34 1.66 4.38
N VAL A 219 -4.64 1.66 4.68
CA VAL A 219 -5.65 1.06 3.80
C VAL A 219 -6.13 2.08 2.77
N THR A 220 -6.47 3.28 3.22
CA THR A 220 -7.03 4.34 2.37
C THR A 220 -6.23 5.64 2.47
N PRO A 221 -6.14 6.43 1.38
CA PRO A 221 -5.51 7.74 1.41
C PRO A 221 -6.40 8.79 2.09
N GLY A 222 -5.79 9.88 2.53
CA GLY A 222 -6.47 11.00 3.17
C GLY A 222 -5.98 11.28 4.60
N PRO A 223 -6.59 12.27 5.27
CA PRO A 223 -6.30 12.59 6.67
C PRO A 223 -6.97 11.59 7.62
N PHE A 224 -6.23 11.12 8.63
CA PHE A 224 -6.75 10.29 9.71
C PHE A 224 -6.37 10.87 11.06
N ALA A 225 -7.37 11.04 11.92
CA ALA A 225 -7.18 11.54 13.27
C ALA A 225 -6.65 10.44 14.19
N TYR A 226 -5.50 10.69 14.79
CA TYR A 226 -4.91 9.87 15.85
C TYR A 226 -5.12 10.55 17.19
N THR A 227 -5.61 9.80 18.17
CA THR A 227 -5.60 10.20 19.57
C THR A 227 -4.39 9.55 20.25
N VAL A 228 -3.52 10.39 20.80
CA VAL A 228 -2.39 9.98 21.63
C VAL A 228 -2.82 10.09 23.09
N THR A 229 -2.67 9.01 23.84
CA THR A 229 -2.92 8.98 25.29
C THR A 229 -1.60 8.71 26.01
N ALA A 230 -1.25 9.58 26.96
CA ALA A 230 -0.03 9.44 27.75
C ALA A 230 -0.32 9.87 29.20
N GLY A 231 -0.24 8.92 30.13
CA GLY A 231 -0.72 9.13 31.50
C GLY A 231 -2.22 9.43 31.52
N SER A 232 -2.61 10.52 32.17
CA SER A 232 -4.00 11.02 32.20
C SER A 232 -4.34 12.02 31.09
N SER A 233 -3.35 12.39 30.27
CA SER A 233 -3.49 13.43 29.25
C SER A 233 -3.70 12.80 27.86
N THR A 234 -4.49 13.48 27.03
CA THR A 234 -4.71 13.10 25.63
C THR A 234 -4.52 14.30 24.71
N CYS A 235 -4.07 14.03 23.48
CA CYS A 235 -4.09 15.01 22.40
C CYS A 235 -4.41 14.32 21.07
N SER A 236 -4.82 15.11 20.07
CA SER A 236 -5.15 14.59 18.74
C SER A 236 -4.34 15.30 17.65
N LEU A 237 -3.98 14.54 16.62
CA LEU A 237 -3.37 15.06 15.39
C LEU A 237 -3.90 14.33 14.16
N ASN A 238 -3.75 14.94 12.99
CA ASN A 238 -4.01 14.27 11.72
C ASN A 238 -2.71 13.76 11.11
N VAL A 239 -2.71 12.49 10.70
CA VAL A 239 -1.68 11.93 9.81
C VAL A 239 -2.27 11.83 8.42
N PHE A 240 -1.58 12.41 7.44
CA PHE A 240 -2.00 12.42 6.04
C PHE A 240 -1.33 11.26 5.30
N TYR A 241 -2.13 10.36 4.76
CA TYR A 241 -1.67 9.27 3.91
C TYR A 241 -1.86 9.67 2.45
N ALA A 242 -0.76 9.73 1.70
CA ALA A 242 -0.83 9.93 0.26
C ALA A 242 -1.49 8.72 -0.41
N SER A 243 -2.08 8.93 -1.59
CA SER A 243 -2.43 7.81 -2.48
C SER A 243 -1.18 7.00 -2.80
N ALA A 244 -1.30 5.67 -2.89
CA ALA A 244 -0.25 4.82 -3.47
C ALA A 244 0.25 5.45 -4.79
N PRO A 245 1.55 5.36 -5.14
CA PRO A 245 1.95 5.66 -6.49
C PRO A 245 1.22 4.64 -7.37
N ALA A 246 0.85 5.00 -8.60
CA ALA A 246 0.35 4.02 -9.56
C ALA A 246 1.27 2.77 -9.51
N PRO A 247 0.75 1.58 -9.14
CA PRO A 247 1.61 0.43 -8.91
C PRO A 247 2.39 0.13 -10.18
N GLY A 248 3.70 -0.04 -10.07
CA GLY A 248 4.51 -0.64 -11.12
C GLY A 248 4.03 -2.07 -11.38
N GLY A 249 3.04 -2.21 -12.26
CA GLY A 249 2.35 -3.48 -12.53
C GLY A 249 0.86 -3.34 -12.82
N GLU A 250 0.18 -2.30 -12.33
CA GLU A 250 -1.23 -2.07 -12.64
C GLU A 250 -1.35 -1.09 -13.81
N PHE A 251 -2.12 -1.49 -14.83
CA PHE A 251 -2.53 -0.57 -15.90
C PHE A 251 -3.47 0.47 -15.28
N THR A 252 -2.98 1.67 -15.02
CA THR A 252 -3.70 2.73 -14.27
C THR A 252 -3.49 4.08 -14.93
N TRP A 253 -4.37 5.02 -14.60
CA TRP A 253 -4.26 6.42 -14.99
C TRP A 253 -4.53 7.31 -13.77
N SER A 254 -3.93 8.50 -13.73
CA SER A 254 -4.24 9.54 -12.76
C SER A 254 -3.97 10.93 -13.30
N PHE A 255 -4.62 11.95 -12.74
CA PHE A 255 -4.34 13.37 -12.99
C PHE A 255 -4.95 14.26 -11.90
N LYS A 256 -4.62 15.55 -11.90
CA LYS A 256 -5.21 16.55 -11.01
C LYS A 256 -5.87 17.70 -11.76
N VAL A 257 -6.91 18.26 -11.13
CA VAL A 257 -7.48 19.58 -11.44
C VAL A 257 -7.47 20.39 -10.16
N GLY A 258 -6.62 21.42 -10.09
CA GLY A 258 -6.35 22.12 -8.84
C GLY A 258 -5.79 21.17 -7.78
N THR A 259 -6.46 21.08 -6.63
CA THR A 259 -6.07 20.16 -5.54
C THR A 259 -6.75 18.79 -5.61
N VAL A 260 -7.72 18.61 -6.52
CA VAL A 260 -8.49 17.36 -6.63
C VAL A 260 -7.75 16.38 -7.54
N GLN A 261 -7.58 15.14 -7.06
CA GLN A 261 -6.94 14.06 -7.81
C GLN A 261 -8.00 13.06 -8.29
N TYR A 262 -7.87 12.68 -9.56
CA TYR A 262 -8.67 11.66 -10.22
C TYR A 262 -7.77 10.49 -10.61
N SER A 263 -8.23 9.25 -10.43
CA SER A 263 -7.46 8.07 -10.78
C SER A 263 -8.32 6.85 -11.04
N GLY A 264 -7.85 5.94 -11.88
CA GLY A 264 -8.59 4.71 -12.18
C GLY A 264 -7.73 3.64 -12.83
N ALA A 265 -8.37 2.53 -13.17
CA ALA A 265 -7.75 1.43 -13.90
C ALA A 265 -7.87 1.65 -15.40
N CYS A 266 -6.82 1.31 -16.15
CA CYS A 266 -6.85 1.19 -17.61
C CYS A 266 -7.31 -0.23 -17.97
N MET A 267 -8.26 -0.35 -18.89
CA MET A 267 -8.84 -1.65 -19.26
C MET A 267 -8.42 -2.13 -20.65
N VAL A 268 -8.35 -1.21 -21.61
CA VAL A 268 -8.08 -1.50 -23.01
C VAL A 268 -7.25 -0.36 -23.59
N SER A 269 -6.34 -0.68 -24.50
CA SER A 269 -5.87 0.33 -25.44
C SER A 269 -6.11 -0.13 -26.86
N GLU A 270 -6.38 0.82 -27.75
CA GLU A 270 -6.57 0.60 -29.17
C GLU A 270 -5.35 1.10 -29.91
N LYS A 271 -4.85 0.30 -30.86
CA LYS A 271 -3.72 0.66 -31.73
C LYS A 271 -4.19 0.66 -33.18
N ILE A 272 -3.95 1.78 -33.86
CA ILE A 272 -4.14 1.93 -35.30
C ILE A 272 -2.76 2.17 -35.90
N ASP A 273 -2.42 1.50 -37.00
CA ASP A 273 -1.09 1.58 -37.62
C ASP A 273 -0.99 2.67 -38.71
N SER A 274 -2.11 3.09 -39.29
CA SER A 274 -2.11 4.09 -40.37
C SER A 274 -3.40 4.91 -40.40
N PRO A 275 -3.36 6.20 -39.99
CA PRO A 275 -2.25 6.86 -39.30
C PRO A 275 -1.98 6.23 -37.92
N ALA A 276 -0.73 6.30 -37.45
CA ALA A 276 -0.37 5.66 -36.19
C ALA A 276 -1.06 6.37 -35.02
N SER A 277 -1.79 5.62 -34.19
CA SER A 277 -2.37 6.14 -32.95
C SER A 277 -2.49 5.06 -31.88
N ILE A 278 -2.33 5.47 -30.63
CA ILE A 278 -2.66 4.66 -29.46
C ILE A 278 -3.63 5.43 -28.59
N THR A 279 -4.78 4.82 -28.32
CA THR A 279 -5.78 5.33 -27.36
C THR A 279 -5.76 4.47 -26.12
N VAL A 280 -5.58 5.07 -24.95
CA VAL A 280 -5.68 4.40 -23.65
C VAL A 280 -7.06 4.67 -23.07
N TRP A 281 -7.78 3.61 -22.69
CA TRP A 281 -9.09 3.68 -22.03
C TRP A 281 -9.02 3.20 -20.58
N GLY A 282 -9.78 3.83 -19.71
CA GLY A 282 -9.89 3.43 -18.33
C GLY A 282 -11.18 3.89 -17.66
N TYR A 283 -11.39 3.39 -16.44
CA TYR A 283 -12.53 3.73 -15.60
C TYR A 283 -12.08 4.12 -14.20
N HIS A 284 -12.73 5.14 -13.65
CA HIS A 284 -12.69 5.51 -12.26
C HIS A 284 -13.57 4.56 -11.44
N ALA A 285 -13.31 4.41 -10.14
CA ALA A 285 -14.10 3.55 -9.25
C ALA A 285 -15.60 3.90 -9.21
N SER A 286 -15.95 5.15 -9.53
CA SER A 286 -17.35 5.60 -9.63
C SER A 286 -18.05 5.22 -10.94
N GLY A 287 -17.37 4.52 -11.85
CA GLY A 287 -17.86 4.20 -13.20
C GLY A 287 -17.61 5.30 -14.24
N ALA A 288 -16.94 6.39 -13.87
CA ALA A 288 -16.58 7.43 -14.83
C ALA A 288 -15.50 6.97 -15.81
N GLU A 289 -15.60 7.42 -17.04
CA GLU A 289 -14.72 7.05 -18.15
C GLU A 289 -13.52 7.98 -18.23
N PHE A 290 -12.39 7.42 -18.65
CA PHE A 290 -11.16 8.11 -18.99
C PHE A 290 -10.68 7.65 -20.35
N SER A 291 -10.24 8.59 -21.19
CA SER A 291 -9.43 8.25 -22.36
C SER A 291 -8.38 9.31 -22.68
N ILE A 292 -7.26 8.86 -23.25
CA ILE A 292 -6.23 9.73 -23.81
C ILE A 292 -5.66 9.09 -25.09
N THR A 293 -5.47 9.90 -26.13
CA THR A 293 -5.00 9.43 -27.43
C THR A 293 -3.79 10.22 -27.88
N VAL A 294 -2.73 9.51 -28.25
CA VAL A 294 -1.58 10.06 -28.97
C VAL A 294 -1.58 9.55 -30.41
N ALA A 295 -1.19 10.41 -31.35
CA ALA A 295 -1.13 10.07 -32.76
C ALA A 295 0.16 10.60 -33.38
N ASP A 296 0.69 9.89 -34.36
CA ASP A 296 1.67 10.41 -35.31
C ASP A 296 1.14 10.20 -36.73
N ARG A 297 0.86 11.31 -37.39
CA ARG A 297 0.26 11.31 -38.73
C ARG A 297 1.28 11.39 -39.85
N THR A 298 2.56 11.30 -39.53
CA THR A 298 3.62 11.14 -40.53
C THR A 298 3.43 9.80 -41.24
N PRO A 299 3.42 9.76 -42.59
CA PRO A 299 3.26 8.51 -43.32
C PRO A 299 4.30 7.46 -42.89
N GLY A 300 3.84 6.29 -42.47
CA GLY A 300 4.70 5.18 -42.02
C GLY A 300 5.29 5.31 -40.60
N ALA A 301 4.87 6.32 -39.82
CA ALA A 301 5.31 6.44 -38.44
C ALA A 301 4.72 5.35 -37.52
N ALA A 302 5.33 5.20 -36.35
CA ALA A 302 4.84 4.39 -35.25
C ALA A 302 4.85 5.22 -33.96
N ILE A 303 3.94 4.90 -33.04
CA ILE A 303 3.97 5.52 -31.71
C ILE A 303 5.19 4.99 -30.95
N VAL A 304 6.10 5.88 -30.62
CA VAL A 304 7.34 5.62 -29.87
C VAL A 304 7.42 6.53 -28.64
N ALA A 305 8.40 6.26 -27.76
CA ALA A 305 8.71 7.17 -26.67
C ALA A 305 9.11 8.55 -27.22
N GLY A 306 8.52 9.61 -26.65
CA GLY A 306 8.67 10.96 -27.17
C GLY A 306 7.57 11.90 -26.67
N VAL A 307 7.71 13.16 -27.06
CA VAL A 307 6.74 14.22 -26.73
C VAL A 307 5.72 14.36 -27.85
N TYR A 308 4.45 14.29 -27.48
CA TYR A 308 3.27 14.48 -28.32
C TYR A 308 2.64 15.80 -27.90
N PRO A 309 3.00 16.93 -28.54
CA PRO A 309 2.47 18.24 -28.18
C PRO A 309 0.95 18.32 -28.40
N GLY A 310 0.29 19.13 -27.58
CA GLY A 310 -1.06 19.58 -27.90
C GLY A 310 -1.05 20.53 -29.09
N VAL A 311 -2.17 20.56 -29.83
CA VAL A 311 -2.32 21.43 -31.01
C VAL A 311 -3.33 22.53 -30.68
N PRO A 312 -2.88 23.75 -30.34
CA PRO A 312 -3.78 24.87 -30.09
C PRO A 312 -4.42 25.31 -31.41
N ALA A 313 -5.74 25.05 -31.56
CA ALA A 313 -6.64 25.48 -32.63
C ALA A 313 -6.10 25.40 -34.08
N VAL A 314 -6.65 24.50 -34.89
CA VAL A 314 -6.36 24.47 -36.34
C VAL A 314 -7.23 25.48 -37.11
N THR A 315 -6.61 26.23 -38.00
CA THR A 315 -7.24 26.85 -39.18
C THR A 315 -7.94 25.76 -40.01
N PRO A 316 -9.05 26.03 -40.74
CA PRO A 316 -9.80 24.97 -41.42
C PRO A 316 -8.93 24.14 -42.39
N GLY A 317 -8.70 22.86 -42.08
CA GLY A 317 -8.00 21.91 -42.94
C GLY A 317 -7.00 21.00 -42.21
N PHE A 318 -7.51 19.88 -41.68
CA PHE A 318 -6.79 18.72 -41.10
C PHE A 318 -5.76 19.01 -39.98
N PRO A 319 -5.65 18.14 -38.94
CA PRO A 319 -4.65 18.32 -37.90
C PRO A 319 -3.22 18.15 -38.46
N PRO A 320 -2.22 18.76 -37.81
CA PRO A 320 -0.84 18.81 -38.31
C PRO A 320 -0.26 17.42 -38.56
N THR A 321 0.58 17.32 -39.59
CA THR A 321 1.46 16.16 -39.82
C THR A 321 2.52 16.11 -38.70
N GLY A 322 2.71 14.94 -38.08
CA GLY A 322 3.66 14.74 -36.98
C GLY A 322 3.03 14.19 -35.69
N PRO A 323 3.84 13.99 -34.62
CA PRO A 323 3.37 13.54 -33.32
C PRO A 323 2.55 14.60 -32.61
N HIS A 324 1.40 14.23 -32.05
CA HIS A 324 0.56 15.11 -31.25
C HIS A 324 -0.39 14.35 -30.32
N THR A 325 -0.84 15.02 -29.27
CA THR A 325 -1.98 14.55 -28.46
C THR A 325 -3.27 14.82 -29.24
N TRP A 326 -4.00 13.76 -29.56
CA TRP A 326 -5.23 13.82 -30.36
C TRP A 326 -6.44 14.19 -29.51
N SER A 327 -6.57 13.55 -28.35
CA SER A 327 -7.70 13.76 -27.45
C SER A 327 -7.39 13.37 -26.01
N PHE A 328 -8.16 13.94 -25.09
CA PHE A 328 -8.29 13.55 -23.69
C PHE A 328 -9.73 13.72 -23.26
N TYR A 329 -10.26 12.79 -22.46
CA TYR A 329 -11.62 12.83 -21.98
C TYR A 329 -11.74 12.22 -20.58
N TYR A 330 -12.53 12.86 -19.71
CA TYR A 330 -12.93 12.33 -18.42
C TYR A 330 -14.37 12.72 -18.06
N SER A 331 -15.23 11.74 -17.77
CA SER A 331 -16.67 11.96 -17.54
C SER A 331 -17.11 12.08 -16.07
N GLY A 332 -16.19 11.96 -15.10
CA GLY A 332 -16.52 11.76 -13.68
C GLY A 332 -16.61 12.99 -12.80
N GLY A 333 -16.57 14.18 -13.37
CA GLY A 333 -16.89 15.42 -12.69
C GLY A 333 -18.17 16.02 -13.29
N SER A 334 -19.03 16.61 -12.47
CA SER A 334 -19.68 17.84 -12.93
C SER A 334 -18.67 18.94 -12.56
N PRO A 335 -17.82 19.38 -13.50
CA PRO A 335 -17.92 19.27 -14.97
C PRO A 335 -17.03 18.18 -15.62
N VAL A 336 -17.45 17.73 -16.82
CA VAL A 336 -16.68 16.83 -17.71
C VAL A 336 -15.41 17.54 -18.16
N TYR A 337 -14.26 16.86 -18.24
CA TYR A 337 -13.03 17.45 -18.75
C TYR A 337 -12.66 16.87 -20.10
N ALA A 338 -12.46 17.72 -21.11
CA ALA A 338 -12.18 17.26 -22.45
C ALA A 338 -11.17 18.15 -23.20
N TYR A 339 -10.29 17.50 -23.94
CA TYR A 339 -9.45 18.11 -24.95
C TYR A 339 -9.65 17.35 -26.26
N TYR A 340 -9.90 18.10 -27.32
CA TYR A 340 -9.89 17.63 -28.69
C TYR A 340 -9.01 18.59 -29.49
N THR A 341 -8.26 18.04 -30.44
CA THR A 341 -7.54 18.85 -31.43
C THR A 341 -8.50 19.84 -32.08
N GLY A 342 -8.11 21.12 -32.11
CA GLY A 342 -8.94 22.20 -32.66
C GLY A 342 -9.77 23.00 -31.65
N TYR A 343 -9.91 22.57 -30.39
CA TYR A 343 -10.71 23.32 -29.38
C TYR A 343 -9.96 24.51 -28.73
N GLY A 344 -8.79 24.90 -29.26
CA GLY A 344 -7.98 26.01 -28.72
C GLY A 344 -7.35 25.73 -27.33
N ASN A 345 -7.38 24.48 -26.88
CA ASN A 345 -6.70 24.00 -25.69
C ASN A 345 -5.33 23.43 -26.05
N ASN A 346 -4.46 23.24 -25.06
CA ASN A 346 -3.11 22.69 -25.28
C ASN A 346 -2.76 21.69 -24.18
N LEU A 347 -2.96 20.39 -24.46
CA LEU A 347 -2.57 19.28 -23.60
C LEU A 347 -1.43 18.51 -24.26
N THR A 348 -0.28 18.45 -23.58
CA THR A 348 0.89 17.71 -24.05
C THR A 348 0.97 16.36 -23.35
N THR A 349 1.23 15.32 -24.11
CA THR A 349 1.47 13.96 -23.62
C THR A 349 2.92 13.58 -23.90
N THR A 350 3.63 13.09 -22.90
CA THR A 350 4.97 12.51 -23.06
C THR A 350 4.87 11.02 -22.88
N VAL A 351 5.06 10.26 -23.96
CA VAL A 351 5.17 8.80 -23.88
C VAL A 351 6.59 8.49 -23.40
N THR A 352 6.71 7.93 -22.21
CA THR A 352 8.01 7.58 -21.61
C THR A 352 8.49 6.21 -22.11
N GLN A 353 7.57 5.30 -22.41
CA GLN A 353 7.91 3.97 -22.90
C GLN A 353 6.82 3.43 -23.83
N VAL A 354 7.27 2.78 -24.92
CA VAL A 354 6.47 1.83 -25.70
C VAL A 354 7.28 0.55 -25.80
N ASN A 355 6.88 -0.49 -25.08
CA ASN A 355 7.52 -1.81 -25.11
C ASN A 355 6.67 -2.77 -25.94
N THR A 356 7.15 -3.09 -27.14
CA THR A 356 6.45 -3.98 -28.09
C THR A 356 6.50 -5.46 -27.68
N VAL A 357 7.44 -5.84 -26.81
CA VAL A 357 7.60 -7.22 -26.29
C VAL A 357 6.64 -7.47 -25.14
N THR A 358 6.66 -6.61 -24.12
CA THR A 358 5.76 -6.72 -22.96
C THR A 358 4.38 -6.15 -23.23
N LYS A 359 4.20 -5.48 -24.38
CA LYS A 359 2.96 -4.82 -24.80
C LYS A 359 2.53 -3.75 -23.81
N ILE A 360 3.47 -2.91 -23.36
CA ILE A 360 3.22 -1.86 -22.36
C ILE A 360 3.46 -0.49 -23.00
N ILE A 361 2.56 0.46 -22.74
CA ILE A 361 2.78 1.89 -22.96
C ILE A 361 2.70 2.63 -21.63
N GLU A 362 3.62 3.57 -21.42
CA GLU A 362 3.65 4.46 -20.25
C GLU A 362 3.85 5.89 -20.70
N GLY A 363 3.27 6.83 -19.95
CA GLY A 363 3.46 8.24 -20.22
C GLY A 363 2.91 9.16 -19.15
N THR A 364 3.22 10.44 -19.31
CA THR A 364 2.71 11.54 -18.51
C THR A 364 1.96 12.53 -19.40
N PHE A 365 1.09 13.34 -18.82
CA PHE A 365 0.40 14.40 -19.55
C PHE A 365 0.09 15.59 -18.65
N SER A 366 0.10 16.77 -19.24
CA SER A 366 -0.27 18.02 -18.55
C SER A 366 -0.61 19.09 -19.57
N GLY A 367 -1.31 20.13 -19.12
CA GLY A 367 -1.69 21.25 -19.97
C GLY A 367 -3.12 21.70 -19.68
N THR A 368 -3.83 22.12 -20.71
CA THR A 368 -5.16 22.73 -20.59
C THR A 368 -6.21 21.91 -21.31
N VAL A 369 -7.39 21.82 -20.71
CA VAL A 369 -8.58 21.14 -21.25
C VAL A 369 -9.81 22.02 -20.99
N ARG A 370 -10.96 21.68 -21.57
CA ARG A 370 -12.24 22.38 -21.37
C ARG A 370 -13.19 21.61 -20.49
N GLN A 371 -13.95 22.35 -19.70
CA GLN A 371 -15.09 21.83 -18.96
C GLN A 371 -16.31 21.59 -19.88
N ASN A 372 -17.18 20.65 -19.48
CA ASN A 372 -18.47 20.31 -20.08
C ASN A 372 -18.43 19.78 -21.52
N ASN A 373 -17.24 19.46 -22.06
CA ASN A 373 -17.08 19.03 -23.45
C ASN A 373 -17.60 20.08 -24.47
N GLU A 374 -17.48 21.36 -24.14
CA GLU A 374 -17.90 22.46 -25.00
C GLU A 374 -16.69 23.23 -25.51
N ALA A 375 -16.65 23.58 -26.81
CA ALA A 375 -15.56 24.35 -27.40
C ALA A 375 -15.39 25.75 -26.78
N THR A 376 -16.44 26.28 -26.15
CA THR A 376 -16.47 27.56 -25.43
C THR A 376 -16.42 27.39 -23.91
N GLY A 377 -16.34 26.16 -23.40
CA GLY A 377 -16.33 25.89 -21.96
C GLY A 377 -15.11 26.49 -21.24
N PRO A 378 -15.18 26.67 -19.90
CA PRO A 378 -14.05 27.12 -19.10
C PRO A 378 -12.80 26.27 -19.32
N VAL A 379 -11.66 26.94 -19.45
CA VAL A 379 -10.36 26.27 -19.56
C VAL A 379 -9.87 25.92 -18.15
N VAL A 380 -9.45 24.67 -17.96
CA VAL A 380 -8.83 24.19 -16.72
C VAL A 380 -7.49 23.53 -16.99
N THR A 381 -6.62 23.62 -15.99
CA THR A 381 -5.30 23.00 -16.03
C THR A 381 -5.36 21.58 -15.49
N ILE A 382 -4.83 20.66 -16.29
CA ILE A 382 -4.50 19.29 -15.89
C ILE A 382 -3.03 19.26 -15.50
N SER A 383 -2.75 18.78 -14.29
CA SER A 383 -1.39 18.58 -13.78
C SER A 383 -1.21 17.15 -13.28
N ASP A 384 0.06 16.75 -13.12
CA ASP A 384 0.45 15.44 -12.59
C ASP A 384 -0.21 14.24 -13.29
N GLY A 385 -0.52 14.39 -14.59
CA GLY A 385 -1.15 13.34 -15.38
C GLY A 385 -0.18 12.20 -15.67
N SER A 386 -0.63 10.96 -15.47
CA SER A 386 0.13 9.75 -15.77
C SER A 386 -0.78 8.62 -16.23
N PHE A 387 -0.24 7.73 -17.08
CA PHE A 387 -0.91 6.50 -17.48
C PHE A 387 0.08 5.37 -17.72
N LYS A 388 -0.41 4.14 -17.51
CA LYS A 388 0.21 2.88 -17.88
C LYS A 388 -0.87 1.97 -18.45
N ALA A 389 -0.66 1.40 -19.64
CA ALA A 389 -1.64 0.56 -20.30
C ALA A 389 -1.03 -0.58 -21.09
N LYS A 390 -1.83 -1.62 -21.35
CA LYS A 390 -1.44 -2.73 -22.24
C LYS A 390 -1.83 -2.39 -23.67
N ILE A 391 -0.91 -2.49 -24.61
CA ILE A 391 -1.16 -2.34 -26.05
C ILE A 391 -1.52 -3.68 -26.70
N PRO A 392 -2.38 -3.70 -27.74
CA PRO A 392 -2.71 -4.92 -28.48
C PRO A 392 -1.48 -5.63 -29.05
#